data_AF-A0A2D6FYF7-F1
#
_entry.id   AF-A0A2D6FYF7-F1
#
_cell.length_a   1.000
_cell.length_b   1.000
_cell.length_c   1.000
_cell.angle_alpha   90.00
_cell.angle_beta   90.00
_cell.angle_gamma   90.00
#
_symmetry.space_group_name_H-M   'P 1'
#
loop_
_entity.id
_entity.type
_entity.pdbx_description
1 polymer ?
#
loop_
_entity_poly.entity_id
_entity_poly.type
_entity_poly.pdbx_seq_one_letter_code
_entity_poly.pdbx_strand_id
1 'polypeptide(L)'
;MPDDIPASPVTLEEYAALDMAERRKLWVEISDISDQQLSTLMAEEKEREAIVPQPGSEAPDFVADVLDRERQRTGEQVRLSDLWGKPVGIVFGSYT
;
A
#
# COMPACT_ATOMS: atom_id res chain seq x y z
N MET A 1 17.04 18.56 -0.77
CA MET A 1 16.67 17.85 -2.02
C MET A 1 15.83 18.83 -2.81
N PRO A 2 16.03 19.03 -4.13
CA PRO A 2 15.10 19.85 -4.89
C PRO A 2 13.75 19.13 -4.98
N ASP A 3 12.70 19.79 -4.51
CA ASP A 3 11.31 19.32 -4.44
C ASP A 3 10.56 19.47 -5.77
N ASP A 4 11.21 19.16 -6.90
CA ASP A 4 10.53 19.14 -8.20
C ASP A 4 9.83 17.80 -8.40
N ILE A 5 8.70 17.59 -7.71
CA ILE A 5 7.77 16.53 -8.08
C ILE A 5 7.23 16.92 -9.46
N PRO A 6 7.49 16.12 -10.52
CA PRO A 6 6.97 16.43 -11.85
C PRO A 6 5.45 16.52 -11.76
N ALA A 7 4.89 17.62 -12.27
CA ALA A 7 3.45 17.80 -12.32
C ALA A 7 2.82 16.65 -13.11
N SER A 8 1.70 16.11 -12.60
CA SER A 8 0.96 15.08 -13.32
C SER A 8 0.61 15.58 -14.72
N PRO A 9 0.88 14.79 -15.78
CA PRO A 9 0.58 15.17 -17.16
C PRO A 9 -0.93 15.23 -17.47
N VAL A 10 -1.78 14.71 -16.56
CA VAL A 10 -3.25 14.73 -16.69
C VAL A 10 -3.92 15.10 -15.36
N THR A 11 -5.13 15.64 -15.46
CA THR A 11 -6.04 15.86 -14.32
C THR A 11 -6.71 14.54 -13.88
N LEU A 12 -7.34 14.55 -12.70
CA LEU A 12 -8.08 13.39 -12.18
C LEU A 12 -9.28 13.00 -13.06
N GLU A 13 -9.97 13.98 -13.66
CA GLU A 13 -11.12 13.75 -14.54
C GLU A 13 -10.68 13.10 -15.85
N GLU A 14 -9.59 13.58 -16.45
CA GLU A 14 -9.00 13.00 -17.66
C GLU A 14 -8.53 11.57 -17.39
N TYR A 15 -7.82 11.34 -16.28
CA TYR A 15 -7.37 10.00 -15.89
C TYR A 15 -8.52 8.99 -15.70
N ALA A 16 -9.63 9.44 -15.10
CA ALA A 16 -10.82 8.62 -14.93
C ALA A 16 -11.47 8.23 -16.26
N ALA A 17 -11.37 9.09 -17.28
CA ALA A 17 -11.89 8.85 -18.62
C ALA A 17 -11.00 7.95 -19.51
N LEU A 18 -9.70 7.84 -19.19
CA LEU A 18 -8.76 6.99 -19.94
C LEU A 18 -9.10 5.50 -19.86
N ASP A 19 -8.86 4.79 -20.95
CA ASP A 19 -8.90 3.33 -20.96
C ASP A 19 -7.65 2.68 -20.32
N MET A 20 -7.66 1.35 -20.16
CA MET A 20 -6.55 0.63 -19.53
C MET A 20 -5.26 0.59 -20.35
N ALA A 21 -5.30 0.84 -21.66
CA ALA A 21 -4.10 0.92 -22.49
C ALA A 21 -3.48 2.32 -22.38
N GLU A 22 -4.30 3.36 -22.37
CA GLU A 22 -3.89 4.75 -22.19
C GLU A 22 -3.31 4.98 -20.79
N ARG A 23 -3.95 4.44 -19.75
CA ARG A 23 -3.41 4.48 -18.37
C ARG A 23 -2.05 3.80 -18.25
N ARG A 24 -1.83 2.70 -18.97
CA ARG A 24 -0.53 2.00 -18.97
C ARG A 24 0.58 2.83 -19.59
N LYS A 25 0.30 3.50 -20.71
CA LYS A 25 1.27 4.43 -21.32
C LYS A 25 1.62 5.56 -20.37
N LEU A 26 0.60 6.15 -19.74
CA LEU A 26 0.77 7.21 -18.75
C LEU A 26 1.64 6.76 -17.55
N TRP A 27 1.41 5.53 -17.06
CA TRP A 27 2.20 4.98 -15.97
C TRP A 27 3.66 4.76 -16.36
N VAL A 28 3.94 4.20 -17.54
CA VAL A 28 5.33 4.05 -18.04
C VAL A 28 5.99 5.40 -18.30
N GLU A 29 5.24 6.42 -18.72
CA GLU A 29 5.77 7.76 -18.93
C GLU A 29 6.15 8.47 -17.61
N ILE A 30 5.34 8.28 -16.56
CA ILE A 30 5.54 8.94 -15.25
C ILE A 30 6.55 8.18 -14.38
N SER A 31 6.75 6.88 -14.61
CA SER A 31 7.58 6.03 -13.76
C SER A 31 8.85 5.56 -14.46
N ASP A 32 9.95 5.40 -13.70
CA ASP A 32 11.21 4.86 -14.21
C ASP A 32 11.18 3.33 -14.43
N ILE A 33 10.03 2.76 -14.84
CA ILE A 33 9.86 1.33 -15.09
C ILE A 33 9.37 1.06 -16.51
N SER A 34 9.88 -0.03 -17.10
CA SER A 34 9.48 -0.48 -18.43
C SER A 34 8.08 -1.11 -18.46
N ASP A 35 7.48 -1.20 -19.65
CA ASP A 35 6.21 -1.93 -19.88
C ASP A 35 6.24 -3.38 -19.35
N GLN A 36 7.38 -4.05 -19.50
CA GLN A 36 7.55 -5.42 -19.02
C GLN A 36 7.55 -5.47 -17.49
N GLN A 37 8.25 -4.55 -16.83
CA GLN A 37 8.26 -4.44 -15.37
C GLN A 37 6.88 -4.08 -14.82
N LEU A 38 6.18 -3.14 -15.47
CA LEU A 38 4.81 -2.77 -15.11
C LEU A 38 3.87 -3.97 -15.20
N SER A 39 4.00 -4.78 -16.25
CA SER A 39 3.19 -5.99 -16.43
C SER A 39 3.47 -7.05 -15.36
N THR A 40 4.73 -7.24 -14.97
CA THR A 40 5.12 -8.13 -13.87
C THR A 40 4.53 -7.66 -12.54
N LEU A 41 4.69 -6.37 -12.21
CA LEU A 41 4.12 -5.80 -10.99
C LEU A 41 2.61 -5.95 -10.93
N MET A 42 1.91 -5.70 -12.03
CA MET A 42 0.45 -5.91 -12.10
C MET A 42 0.05 -7.36 -11.89
N ALA A 43 0.81 -8.31 -12.42
CA ALA A 43 0.53 -9.73 -12.23
C ALA A 43 0.71 -10.12 -10.76
N GLU A 44 1.81 -9.69 -10.14
CA GLU A 44 2.09 -9.94 -8.72
C GLU A 44 1.03 -9.30 -7.80
N GLU A 45 0.66 -8.04 -8.04
CA GLU A 45 -0.39 -7.35 -7.29
C GLU A 45 -1.74 -8.03 -7.46
N LYS A 46 -2.09 -8.50 -8.67
CA LYS A 46 -3.33 -9.25 -8.91
C LYS A 46 -3.36 -10.58 -8.17
N GLU A 47 -2.24 -11.29 -8.11
CA GLU A 47 -2.13 -12.54 -7.33
C GLU A 47 -2.24 -12.28 -5.82
N ARG A 48 -1.67 -11.18 -5.33
CA ARG A 48 -1.82 -10.74 -3.93
C ARG A 48 -3.25 -10.35 -3.60
N GLU A 49 -3.90 -9.56 -4.44
CA GLU A 49 -5.27 -9.08 -4.21
C GLU A 49 -6.26 -10.24 -4.05
N ALA A 50 -6.01 -11.37 -4.75
CA ALA A 50 -6.84 -12.57 -4.63
C ALA A 50 -6.83 -13.21 -3.23
N ILE A 51 -5.82 -12.93 -2.40
CA ILE A 51 -5.68 -13.45 -1.04
C ILE A 51 -5.89 -12.38 0.05
N VAL A 52 -6.10 -11.12 -0.35
CA VAL A 52 -6.32 -10.02 0.60
C VAL A 52 -7.71 -10.17 1.26
N PRO A 53 -7.80 -10.03 2.60
CA PRO A 53 -9.07 -10.02 3.31
C PRO A 53 -9.99 -8.91 2.78
N GLN A 54 -11.21 -9.28 2.42
CA GLN A 54 -12.21 -8.33 1.91
C GLN A 54 -12.85 -7.54 3.06
N PRO A 55 -13.39 -6.33 2.82
CA PRO A 55 -14.13 -5.60 3.85
C PRO A 55 -15.24 -6.46 4.47
N GLY A 56 -15.22 -6.57 5.80
CA GLY A 56 -16.16 -7.40 6.57
C GLY A 56 -15.72 -8.85 6.78
N SER A 57 -14.64 -9.32 6.16
CA SER A 57 -14.01 -10.58 6.55
C SER A 57 -13.25 -10.43 7.87
N GLU A 58 -12.95 -11.55 8.52
CA GLU A 58 -12.11 -11.56 9.72
C GLU A 58 -10.73 -10.98 9.41
N ALA A 59 -10.25 -10.09 10.28
CA ALA A 59 -8.91 -9.53 10.17
C ALA A 59 -7.87 -10.61 10.52
N PRO A 60 -6.79 -10.78 9.72
CA PRO A 60 -5.74 -11.76 10.03
C PRO A 60 -5.10 -11.49 11.39
N ASP A 61 -5.05 -12.50 12.25
CA ASP A 61 -4.37 -12.38 13.55
C ASP A 61 -2.87 -12.21 13.34
N PHE A 62 -2.25 -11.33 14.14
CA PHE A 62 -0.82 -11.08 14.11
C PHE A 62 -0.32 -10.75 15.51
N VAL A 63 0.99 -10.87 15.70
CA VAL A 63 1.71 -10.44 16.91
C VAL A 63 2.73 -9.39 16.51
N ALA A 64 2.76 -8.28 17.25
CA ALA A 64 3.71 -7.19 17.03
C ALA A 64 4.44 -6.83 18.32
N ASP A 65 5.73 -6.47 18.20
CA ASP A 65 6.51 -5.93 19.32
C ASP A 65 6.06 -4.49 19.61
N VAL A 66 5.89 -4.17 20.88
CA VAL A 66 5.55 -2.81 21.32
C VAL A 66 6.82 -1.96 21.39
N LEU A 67 6.78 -0.79 20.76
CA LEU A 67 7.84 0.20 20.82
C LEU A 67 7.57 1.24 21.92
N ASP A 68 8.62 1.69 22.60
CA ASP A 68 8.54 2.83 23.51
C ASP A 68 8.57 4.18 22.77
N ARG A 69 8.59 5.28 23.52
CA ARG A 69 8.60 6.64 22.94
C ARG A 69 9.92 6.96 22.23
N GLU A 70 10.99 6.30 22.65
CA GLU A 70 12.33 6.31 22.10
C GLU A 70 12.49 5.32 20.92
N ARG A 71 11.38 4.66 20.55
CA ARG A 71 11.23 3.73 19.42
C ARG A 71 12.09 2.48 19.55
N GLN A 72 12.41 2.10 20.78
CA GLN A 72 13.07 0.85 21.11
C GLN A 72 12.03 -0.23 21.41
N ARG A 73 12.40 -1.49 21.15
CA ARG A 73 11.55 -2.63 21.53
C ARG A 73 11.51 -2.71 23.05
N THR A 74 10.30 -2.71 23.59
CA THR A 74 10.06 -2.86 25.03
C THR A 74 10.24 -4.31 25.51
N GLY A 75 10.20 -5.28 24.59
CA GLY A 75 10.11 -6.71 24.89
C GLY A 75 8.68 -7.19 25.15
N GLU A 76 7.70 -6.27 25.19
CA GLU A 76 6.28 -6.61 25.21
C GLU A 76 5.77 -6.88 23.80
N GLN A 77 4.77 -7.76 23.71
CA GLN A 77 4.10 -8.11 22.46
C GLN A 77 2.61 -7.90 22.59
N VAL A 78 1.99 -7.42 21.52
CA VAL A 78 0.53 -7.30 21.39
C VAL A 78 0.06 -8.25 20.30
N ARG A 79 -1.00 -9.01 20.58
CA ARG A 79 -1.71 -9.83 19.60
C ARG A 79 -3.01 -9.14 19.20
N LEU A 80 -3.37 -9.16 17.92
CA LEU A 80 -4.61 -8.53 17.45
C LEU A 80 -5.84 -9.13 18.13
N SER A 81 -5.89 -10.46 18.25
CA SER A 81 -7.01 -11.13 18.92
C SER A 81 -7.12 -10.82 20.43
N ASP A 82 -6.10 -10.28 21.10
CA ASP A 82 -6.27 -9.83 22.50
C ASP A 82 -7.09 -8.53 22.61
N LEU A 83 -7.36 -7.84 21.48
CA LEU A 83 -8.08 -6.58 21.41
C LEU A 83 -9.57 -6.75 21.04
N TRP A 84 -10.10 -7.98 21.02
CA TRP A 84 -11.50 -8.25 20.73
C TRP A 84 -12.47 -7.39 21.58
N GLY A 85 -13.54 -6.91 20.94
CA GLY A 85 -14.56 -6.07 21.59
C GLY A 85 -14.22 -4.57 21.62
N LYS A 86 -13.09 -4.15 21.06
CA LYS A 86 -12.72 -2.74 20.90
C LYS A 86 -12.45 -2.43 19.41
N PRO A 87 -12.84 -1.25 18.90
CA PRO A 87 -12.42 -0.83 17.57
C PRO A 87 -10.91 -0.59 17.55
N VAL A 88 -10.21 -1.15 16.56
CA VAL A 88 -8.76 -1.04 16.37
C VAL A 88 -8.48 -0.48 14.98
N GLY A 89 -7.61 0.54 14.90
CA GLY A 89 -7.07 1.04 13.64
C GLY A 89 -5.64 0.54 13.44
N ILE A 90 -5.35 -0.04 12.27
CA ILE A 90 -4.00 -0.48 11.89
C ILE A 90 -3.49 0.49 10.83
N VAL A 91 -2.34 1.12 11.10
CA VAL A 91 -1.72 2.08 10.19
C VAL A 91 -0.30 1.63 9.92
N PHE A 92 0.02 1.40 8.64
CA PHE A 92 1.36 1.11 8.19
C PHE A 92 2.06 2.42 7.81
N GLY A 93 3.30 2.58 8.24
CA GLY A 93 4.13 3.72 7.88
C GLY A 93 5.58 3.31 7.82
N SER A 94 6.37 4.01 7.01
CA SER A 94 7.81 3.83 7.01
C SER A 94 8.40 4.45 8.27
N TYR A 95 9.18 3.66 9.01
CA TYR A 95 10.03 4.17 10.06
C TYR A 95 11.49 3.96 9.65
N THR A 96 12.21 5.06 9.38
CA THR A 96 13.65 5.09 9.10
C THR A 96 14.40 5.66 10.29
#